data_AF-A0A6G2DHB1-F1
#
_entry.id   AF-A0A6G2DHB1-F1
#
_cell.length_a   1.000
_cell.length_b   1.000
_cell.length_c   1.000
_cell.angle_alpha   90.00
_cell.angle_beta   90.00
_cell.angle_gamma   90.00
#
_symmetry.space_group_name_H-M   'P 1'
#
loop_
_entity.id
_entity.type
_entity.pdbx_description
1 polymer ?
#
loop_
_entity_poly.entity_id
_entity_poly.type
_entity_poly.pdbx_seq_one_letter_code
_entity_poly.pdbx_strand_id
1 'polypeptide(L)' 'ALIGPNGAGKTTLLDCLLGDKLVTSGQVYIQDLPVTSSKLDYTRSYLPQENVIVQKLKVKELIAFFQRIYPNPLNNQE' A
#
# COMPACT_ATOMS: atom_id res chain seq x y z
N ALA A 1 -8.00 -12.88 -5.01
CA ALA A 1 -6.63 -13.14 -5.50
C ALA A 1 -6.54 -12.72 -6.97
N LEU A 2 -5.42 -12.11 -7.39
CA LEU A 2 -5.17 -11.71 -8.79
C LEU A 2 -4.13 -12.66 -9.40
N ILE A 3 -4.51 -13.42 -10.43
CA ILE A 3 -3.71 -14.51 -11.00
C ILE A 3 -3.51 -14.27 -12.50
N GLY A 4 -2.31 -14.52 -13.00
CA GLY A 4 -1.97 -14.40 -14.42
C GLY A 4 -0.47 -14.49 -14.68
N PRO A 5 -0.03 -14.68 -15.94
CA PRO A 5 1.39 -14.80 -16.28
C PRO A 5 2.17 -13.51 -16.00
N ASN A 6 3.51 -13.59 -16.00
CA ASN A 6 4.36 -12.40 -15.94
C ASN A 6 4.08 -11.50 -17.14
N GLY A 7 4.05 -10.19 -16.91
CA GLY A 7 3.69 -9.21 -17.95
C GLY A 7 2.18 -9.04 -18.19
N ALA A 8 1.29 -9.82 -17.54
CA ALA A 8 -0.16 -9.64 -17.68
C ALA A 8 -0.73 -8.34 -17.09
N GLY A 9 0.13 -7.45 -16.55
CA GLY A 9 -0.30 -6.17 -15.99
C GLY A 9 -0.72 -6.20 -14.52
N LYS A 10 -0.43 -7.26 -13.77
CA LYS A 10 -0.80 -7.38 -12.34
C LYS A 10 -0.23 -6.25 -11.48
N THR A 11 1.07 -5.98 -11.60
CA THR A 11 1.73 -4.87 -10.90
C THR A 11 1.15 -3.54 -11.36
N THR A 12 1.00 -3.33 -12.67
CA THR A 12 0.36 -2.13 -13.24
C THR A 12 -1.03 -1.88 -12.66
N LEU A 13 -1.83 -2.94 -12.47
CA LEU A 13 -3.15 -2.83 -11.86
C LEU A 13 -3.05 -2.40 -10.39
N LEU A 14 -2.13 -2.98 -9.63
CA LEU A 14 -1.87 -2.58 -8.25
C LEU A 14 -1.40 -1.12 -8.17
N ASP A 15 -0.49 -0.68 -9.03
CA ASP A 15 -0.02 0.71 -9.10
C ASP A 15 -1.18 1.69 -9.38
N CYS A 16 -2.13 1.30 -10.25
CA CYS A 16 -3.34 2.08 -10.50
C CYS A 16 -4.27 2.14 -9.27
N LEU A 17 -4.39 1.05 -8.51
CA LEU A 17 -5.18 1.00 -7.27
C LEU A 17 -4.52 1.82 -6.13
N LEU A 18 -3.19 1.89 -6.13
CA LEU A 18 -2.41 2.71 -5.21
C LEU A 18 -2.44 4.20 -5.58
N GLY A 19 -2.80 4.53 -6.83
CA GLY A 19 -2.76 5.90 -7.33
C GLY A 19 -1.37 6.34 -7.81
N ASP A 20 -0.38 5.44 -7.78
CA ASP A 20 0.99 5.68 -8.27
C ASP A 20 1.05 5.75 -9.80
N LYS A 21 0.06 5.16 -10.48
CA LYS A 21 -0.11 5.22 -11.92
C LYS A 21 -1.52 5.63 -12.31
N LEU A 22 -1.64 6.62 -13.20
CA LEU A 22 -2.93 7.04 -13.73
C LEU A 22 -3.46 6.03 -14.76
N VAL A 23 -4.74 5.71 -14.67
CA VAL A 23 -5.44 4.94 -15.70
C VAL A 23 -5.56 5.75 -16.98
N THR A 24 -5.43 5.09 -18.13
CA THR A 24 -5.58 5.76 -19.44
C THR A 24 -7.04 6.16 -19.71
N SER A 25 -8.00 5.41 -19.17
CA SER A 25 -9.43 5.69 -19.26
C SER A 25 -10.20 5.07 -18.10
N GLY A 26 -11.41 5.55 -17.87
CA GLY A 26 -12.22 5.15 -16.72
C GLY A 26 -11.80 5.83 -15.42
N GLN A 27 -12.36 5.36 -14.31
CA GLN A 27 -12.13 5.89 -12.97
C GLN A 27 -11.98 4.72 -12.00
N VAL A 28 -11.19 4.93 -10.95
CA VAL A 28 -10.94 3.91 -9.92
C VAL A 28 -11.29 4.51 -8.56
N TYR A 29 -12.09 3.76 -7.81
CA TYR A 29 -12.58 4.17 -6.49
C TYR A 29 -12.30 3.08 -5.46
N ILE A 30 -11.97 3.49 -4.24
CA ILE A 30 -11.84 2.63 -3.05
C ILE A 30 -12.71 3.27 -1.96
N GLN A 31 -13.69 2.51 -1.43
CA GLN A 31 -14.64 3.03 -0.44
C GLN A 31 -15.31 4.34 -0.90
N ASP A 32 -15.76 4.38 -2.17
CA ASP A 32 -16.37 5.54 -2.83
C ASP A 32 -15.49 6.79 -2.94
N LEU A 33 -14.20 6.69 -2.59
CA LEU A 33 -13.21 7.74 -2.75
C LEU A 33 -12.38 7.48 -4.01
N PRO A 34 -12.09 8.51 -4.83
CA PRO A 34 -11.14 8.35 -5.92
C PRO A 34 -9.79 7.90 -5.35
N VAL A 35 -9.06 7.04 -6.07
CA VAL A 35 -7.77 6.48 -5.60
C VAL A 35 -6.70 7.53 -5.27
N THR A 36 -6.85 8.75 -5.78
CA THR A 36 -6.01 9.93 -5.51
C THR A 36 -6.41 10.70 -4.25
N SER A 37 -7.45 10.28 -3.53
CA SER A 37 -7.88 10.91 -2.29
C SER A 37 -6.86 10.64 -1.18
N SER A 38 -6.35 11.71 -0.55
CA SER A 38 -5.44 11.62 0.60
C SER A 38 -6.04 10.91 1.82
N LYS A 39 -7.37 10.76 1.87
CA LYS A 39 -8.04 9.94 2.90
C LYS A 39 -7.62 8.47 2.82
N LEU A 40 -7.20 7.99 1.65
CA LEU A 40 -6.79 6.61 1.44
C LEU A 40 -5.35 6.34 1.90
N ASP A 41 -4.52 7.36 2.11
CA ASP A 41 -3.10 7.22 2.48
C ASP A 41 -2.89 6.47 3.79
N TYR A 42 -3.88 6.52 4.69
CA TYR A 42 -3.84 5.85 6.00
C TYR A 42 -4.71 4.61 6.10
N THR A 43 -5.50 4.30 5.06
CA THR A 43 -6.43 3.16 5.05
C THR A 43 -6.07 2.09 4.02
N ARG A 44 -5.10 2.38 3.15
CA ARG A 44 -4.59 1.48 2.11
C ARG A 44 -3.12 1.21 2.39
N SER A 45 -2.75 -0.07 2.39
CA SER A 45 -1.36 -0.50 2.54
C SER A 45 -0.98 -1.47 1.43
N TYR A 46 0.28 -1.44 1.04
CA TYR A 46 0.85 -2.29 0.00
C TYR A 46 2.20 -2.83 0.43
N LEU A 47 2.44 -4.11 0.14
CA LEU A 47 3.74 -4.75 0.30
C LEU A 47 4.34 -4.93 -1.10
N PRO A 48 5.43 -4.21 -1.45
CA PRO A 48 6.09 -4.37 -2.73
C PRO A 48 6.68 -5.77 -2.90
N GLN A 49 6.92 -6.15 -4.16
CA GLN A 49 7.56 -7.42 -4.49
C GLN A 49 8.98 -7.54 -3.88
N GLU A 50 9.71 -6.43 -3.88
CA GLU A 50 11.01 -6.33 -3.22
C GLU A 50 10.86 -5.59 -1.88
N ASN A 51 11.13 -6.30 -0.79
CA ASN A 51 11.08 -5.72 0.54
C ASN A 51 12.34 -4.90 0.80
N VAL A 52 12.21 -3.57 0.76
CA VAL A 52 13.27 -2.65 1.17
C VAL A 52 13.05 -2.28 2.63
N ILE A 53 13.79 -2.95 3.52
CA ILE A 53 13.75 -2.69 4.97
C ILE A 53 15.03 -2.02 5.45
N VAL A 54 14.91 -1.18 6.49
CA VAL A 54 16.08 -0.56 7.14
C VAL A 54 16.82 -1.63 7.95
N GLN A 55 17.90 -2.18 7.39
CA GLN A 55 18.62 -3.31 7.99
C GLN A 55 19.26 -3.03 9.36
N LYS A 56 19.36 -1.76 9.76
CA LYS A 56 19.96 -1.35 11.05
C LYS A 56 19.00 -1.36 12.23
N LEU A 57 17.72 -1.71 12.02
CA LEU A 57 16.70 -1.73 13.06
C LEU A 57 16.37 -3.16 13.50
N LYS A 58 16.20 -3.37 14.81
CA LYS A 58 15.60 -4.59 15.35
C LYS A 58 14.12 -4.64 14.97
N VAL A 59 13.54 -5.85 14.96
CA VAL A 59 12.11 -6.05 14.64
C VAL A 59 11.19 -5.12 15.44
N LYS A 60 11.38 -5.05 16.77
CA LYS A 60 10.59 -4.15 17.64
C LYS A 60 10.75 -2.67 17.31
N GLU A 61 11.92 -2.26 16.83
CA GLU A 61 12.22 -0.87 16.46
C GLU A 61 11.59 -0.52 15.11
N LEU A 62 11.60 -1.46 14.16
CA LEU A 62 10.93 -1.30 12.88
C LEU A 62 9.41 -1.20 13.06
N ILE A 63 8.80 -2.05 13.89
CA ILE A 63 7.37 -1.99 14.21
C ILE A 63 7.04 -0.66 14.89
N ALA A 64 7.80 -0.27 15.92
CA ALA A 64 7.59 1.00 16.63
C ALA A 64 7.78 2.23 15.70
N PHE A 65 8.69 2.14 14.72
CA PHE A 65 8.88 3.18 13.70
C PHE A 65 7.61 3.35 12.86
N PHE A 66 7.08 2.26 12.30
CA PHE A 66 5.85 2.33 11.50
C PHE A 66 4.64 2.72 12.35
N GLN A 67 4.49 2.23 13.57
CA GLN A 67 3.40 2.65 14.48
C GLN A 67 3.37 4.18 14.69
N ARG A 68 4.52 4.86 14.69
CA ARG A 68 4.58 6.32 14.85
C ARG A 68 4.19 7.13 13.61
N ILE A 69 4.16 6.50 12.42
CA ILE A 69 3.78 7.15 11.17
C ILE A 69 2.25 7.20 11.02
N TYR A 70 1.54 6.21 11.56
CA TYR A 70 0.10 6.09 11.41
C TYR A 70 -0.66 6.88 12.50
N PRO A 71 -1.79 7.55 12.16
CA PRO A 71 -2.61 8.28 13.13
C PRO A 71 -3.21 7.36 14.20
N ASN A 72 -3.63 6.15 13.83
CA ASN A 72 -4.25 5.15 14.70
C ASN A 72 -3.51 3.80 14.51
N PRO A 73 -2.33 3.62 15.11
CA PRO A 73 -1.54 2.41 14.95
C PRO A 73 -2.13 1.22 15.72
N LEU A 74 -1.91 0.01 15.20
CA LEU A 74 -2.24 -1.23 15.90
C LEU A 74 -1.51 -1.30 17.24
N ASN A 75 -2.21 -1.77 18.26
CA ASN A 75 -1.64 -1.97 19.58
C ASN A 75 -0.86 -3.30 19.62
N ASN A 76 0.01 -3.48 20.63
CA ASN A 76 0.87 -4.68 20.72
C ASN A 76 0.12 -5.97 21.13
N GLN A 77 -1.21 -5.95 21.14
CA GLN A 77 -2.05 -7.08 21.57
C GLN A 77 -2.91 -7.66 20.44
N GLU A 78 -2.90 -7.04 19.25
CA GLU A 78 -3.50 -7.53 18.00
C GLU A 78 -2.46 -8.24 17.13
#